data_AF-A0A821NIA6-F1
#
_entry.id   AF-A0A821NIA6-F1
#
_cell.length_a   1.000
_cell.length_b   1.000
_cell.length_c   1.000
_cell.angle_alpha   90.00
_cell.angle_beta   90.00
_cell.angle_gamma   90.00
#
_symmetry.space_group_name_H-M   'P 1'
#
loop_
_entity.id
_entity.type
_entity.pdbx_description
1 polymer ?
#
loop_
_entity_poly.entity_id
_entity_poly.type
_entity_poly.pdbx_seq_one_letter_code
_entity_poly.pdbx_strand_id
1 'polypeptide(L)'
;MFVDMTTDQIRTTNAYRLFINRLCQSCPLKNHCSLLNKFIEQQERISLESTLLNHSEIQTINNVSSLQHCFLCLDILHRYISDEFIQQIKQVAQSTTIDFQTFCCNLTLPMNLFIRHAYLLKFLTKFIGECNEKDLPIIKDQWRNLMIDRLEEELKRPYQIDSPFEINITFEFNKENEELNFLRKFRYANNPKLQ
;
A
#
# COMPACT_ATOMS: atom_id res chain seq x y z
N MET A 1 -40.88 -4.74 0.59
CA MET A 1 -40.52 -3.54 -0.21
C MET A 1 -39.11 -3.80 -0.72
N PHE A 2 -38.99 -4.15 -2.00
CA PHE A 2 -37.71 -4.54 -2.62
C PHE A 2 -36.84 -3.29 -2.78
N VAL A 3 -35.62 -3.32 -2.25
CA VAL A 3 -34.62 -2.29 -2.58
C VAL A 3 -33.85 -2.85 -3.77
N ASP A 4 -34.33 -2.54 -4.97
CA ASP A 4 -33.56 -2.82 -6.19
C ASP A 4 -32.25 -2.03 -6.09
N MET A 5 -31.13 -2.75 -6.00
CA MET A 5 -29.84 -2.10 -6.10
C MET A 5 -29.71 -1.52 -7.50
N THR A 6 -29.44 -0.22 -7.60
CA THR A 6 -29.27 0.42 -8.90
C THR A 6 -28.05 -0.15 -9.62
N THR A 7 -28.05 -0.14 -10.96
CA THR A 7 -26.92 -0.60 -11.78
C THR A 7 -25.59 0.08 -11.38
N ASP A 8 -25.68 1.31 -10.86
CA ASP A 8 -24.54 2.04 -10.31
C ASP A 8 -24.02 1.42 -9.01
N GLN A 9 -24.90 0.98 -8.10
CA GLN A 9 -24.48 0.28 -6.87
C GLN A 9 -23.76 -1.03 -7.18
N ILE A 10 -24.24 -1.82 -8.15
CA ILE A 10 -23.60 -3.09 -8.56
C ILE A 10 -22.21 -2.87 -9.17
N ARG A 11 -22.08 -1.90 -10.09
CA ARG A 11 -20.78 -1.54 -10.70
C ARG A 11 -19.77 -1.08 -9.66
N THR A 12 -20.26 -0.31 -8.70
CA THR A 12 -19.51 0.24 -7.59
C THR A 12 -19.01 -0.89 -6.67
N THR A 13 -19.87 -1.85 -6.30
CA THR A 13 -19.51 -3.06 -5.53
C THR A 13 -18.44 -3.93 -6.21
N ASN A 14 -18.54 -4.14 -7.52
CA ASN A 14 -17.55 -4.95 -8.26
C ASN A 14 -16.17 -4.29 -8.34
N ALA A 15 -16.11 -2.97 -8.55
CA ALA A 15 -14.85 -2.23 -8.53
C ALA A 15 -14.17 -2.30 -7.14
N TYR A 16 -14.94 -2.37 -6.06
CA TYR A 16 -14.43 -2.48 -4.69
C TYR A 16 -13.84 -3.84 -4.36
N ARG A 17 -14.53 -4.91 -4.75
CA ARG A 17 -14.02 -6.26 -4.55
C ARG A 17 -12.68 -6.44 -5.27
N LEU A 18 -12.56 -5.88 -6.48
CA LEU A 18 -11.30 -5.84 -7.21
C LEU A 18 -10.22 -5.00 -6.50
N PHE A 19 -10.59 -3.87 -5.89
CA PHE A 19 -9.65 -3.06 -5.12
C PHE A 19 -9.11 -3.79 -3.88
N ILE A 20 -9.98 -4.35 -3.05
CA ILE A 20 -9.61 -5.09 -1.83
C ILE A 20 -8.78 -6.33 -2.16
N ASN A 21 -9.15 -7.06 -3.22
CA ASN A 21 -8.43 -8.24 -3.68
C ASN A 21 -7.02 -7.92 -4.22
N ARG A 22 -6.74 -6.65 -4.55
CA ARG A 22 -5.41 -6.18 -4.98
C ARG A 22 -4.54 -5.68 -3.83
N LEU A 23 -5.04 -5.65 -2.61
CA LEU A 23 -4.22 -5.37 -1.44
C LEU A 23 -3.56 -6.67 -0.99
N CYS A 24 -2.24 -6.67 -0.73
CA CYS A 24 -1.59 -7.87 -0.21
C CYS A 24 -2.25 -8.34 1.10
N GLN A 25 -2.25 -9.66 1.34
CA GLN A 25 -2.90 -10.26 2.52
C GLN A 25 -2.30 -9.72 3.81
N SER A 26 -0.98 -9.52 3.82
CA SER A 26 -0.23 -9.00 4.94
C SER A 26 -0.11 -7.47 4.93
N CYS A 27 -0.85 -6.75 4.08
CA CYS A 27 -0.75 -5.29 4.04
C CYS A 27 -1.14 -4.74 5.42
N PRO A 28 -0.20 -4.17 6.19
CA PRO A 28 -0.50 -3.65 7.53
C PRO A 28 -1.58 -2.58 7.46
N LEU A 29 -1.70 -1.90 6.30
CA LEU A 29 -2.73 -0.90 6.04
C LEU A 29 -4.16 -1.48 6.08
N LYS A 30 -4.36 -2.78 5.81
CA LYS A 30 -5.65 -3.45 6.06
C LYS A 30 -5.97 -3.38 7.54
N ASN A 31 -5.07 -3.90 8.38
CA ASN A 31 -5.34 -4.05 9.81
C ASN A 31 -5.25 -2.75 10.60
N HIS A 32 -4.42 -1.79 10.15
CA HIS A 32 -4.12 -0.56 10.90
C HIS A 32 -4.91 0.67 10.42
N CYS A 33 -5.57 0.62 9.26
CA CYS A 33 -6.43 1.72 8.81
C CYS A 33 -7.87 1.44 9.25
N SER A 34 -8.28 2.03 10.37
CA SER A 34 -9.65 1.89 10.90
C SER A 34 -10.72 2.33 9.90
N LEU A 35 -10.42 3.31 9.04
CA LEU A 35 -11.29 3.73 7.94
C LEU A 35 -11.41 2.64 6.87
N LEU A 36 -10.30 2.03 6.47
CA LEU A 36 -10.32 0.93 5.51
C LEU A 36 -11.08 -0.29 6.08
N ASN A 37 -10.93 -0.58 7.38
CA ASN A 37 -11.71 -1.62 8.07
C ASN A 37 -13.20 -1.30 8.12
N LYS A 38 -13.58 -0.09 8.54
CA LYS A 38 -14.99 0.36 8.50
C LYS A 38 -15.59 0.24 7.11
N PHE A 39 -14.81 0.59 6.09
CA PHE A 39 -15.22 0.43 4.69
C PHE A 39 -15.39 -1.05 4.31
N ILE A 40 -14.44 -1.92 4.64
CA ILE A 40 -14.53 -3.36 4.40
C ILE A 40 -15.77 -3.94 5.10
N GLU A 41 -15.99 -3.64 6.38
CA GLU A 41 -17.15 -4.08 7.16
C GLU A 41 -18.48 -3.57 6.60
N GLN A 42 -18.52 -2.34 6.09
CA GLN A 42 -19.71 -1.78 5.43
C GLN A 42 -20.01 -2.55 4.14
N GLN A 43 -18.99 -2.94 3.38
CA GLN A 43 -19.15 -3.72 2.14
C GLN A 43 -19.58 -5.16 2.41
N GLU A 44 -19.02 -5.81 3.44
CA GLU A 44 -19.42 -7.18 3.82
C GLU A 44 -20.91 -7.23 4.21
N ARG A 45 -21.40 -6.21 4.93
CA ARG A 45 -22.83 -6.07 5.25
C ARG A 45 -23.71 -5.97 4.01
N ILE A 46 -23.35 -5.09 3.06
CA ILE A 46 -24.09 -4.93 1.79
C ILE A 46 -24.07 -6.24 0.98
N SER A 47 -22.93 -6.94 0.94
CA SER A 47 -22.80 -8.21 0.22
C SER A 47 -23.69 -9.30 0.84
N LEU A 48 -23.72 -9.43 2.17
CA LEU A 48 -24.56 -10.40 2.88
C LEU A 48 -26.05 -10.14 2.63
N GLU A 49 -26.48 -8.88 2.66
CA GLU A 49 -27.86 -8.49 2.35
C GLU A 49 -28.26 -8.84 0.91
N SER A 50 -27.35 -8.68 -0.06
CA SER A 50 -27.59 -9.03 -1.46
C SER A 50 -27.60 -10.55 -1.75
N THR A 51 -26.90 -11.36 -0.94
CA THR A 51 -26.81 -12.82 -1.13
C THR A 51 -28.08 -13.53 -0.64
N LEU A 52 -28.84 -12.91 0.27
CA LEU A 52 -30.15 -13.38 0.73
C LEU A 52 -31.28 -13.14 -0.30
N LEU A 53 -31.01 -12.42 -1.38
CA LEU A 53 -32.01 -12.01 -2.38
C LEU A 53 -31.84 -12.66 -3.77
N ASN A 54 -30.73 -13.36 -4.05
CA ASN A 54 -30.50 -13.99 -5.37
C ASN A 54 -29.84 -15.37 -5.26
N HIS A 55 -30.64 -16.43 -5.32
CA HIS A 55 -30.16 -17.75 -5.75
C HIS A 55 -30.08 -17.80 -7.28
N SER A 56 -29.06 -17.19 -7.85
CA SER A 56 -28.50 -17.63 -9.13
C SER A 56 -27.05 -17.16 -9.27
N GLU A 57 -26.16 -18.15 -9.30
CA GLU A 57 -24.81 -18.13 -9.87
C GLU A 57 -23.91 -16.92 -9.56
N ILE A 58 -23.47 -16.81 -8.30
CA ILE A 58 -22.19 -16.15 -8.02
C ILE A 58 -21.09 -17.15 -8.42
N GLN A 59 -20.70 -17.14 -9.69
CA GLN A 59 -19.44 -17.74 -10.10
C GLN A 59 -18.34 -17.06 -9.30
N THR A 60 -17.76 -17.82 -8.39
CA THR A 60 -16.64 -17.43 -7.55
C THR A 60 -15.49 -17.01 -8.47
N ILE A 61 -15.28 -15.70 -8.64
CA ILE A 61 -14.07 -15.15 -9.26
C ILE A 61 -12.91 -15.38 -8.26
N ASN A 62 -12.52 -16.64 -8.11
CA ASN A 62 -11.40 -17.10 -7.29
C ASN A 62 -10.16 -17.38 -8.14
N ASN A 63 -10.05 -16.77 -9.32
CA ASN A 63 -8.86 -16.83 -10.14
C ASN A 63 -8.46 -15.42 -10.62
N VAL A 64 -7.82 -14.65 -9.74
CA VAL A 64 -6.84 -13.64 -10.17
C VAL A 64 -5.47 -14.13 -9.72
N SER A 65 -5.06 -15.24 -10.32
CA SER A 65 -3.72 -15.82 -10.26
C SER A 65 -2.82 -15.16 -11.32
N SER A 66 -2.61 -13.85 -11.17
CA SER A 66 -1.52 -13.16 -11.88
C SER A 66 -0.86 -12.22 -10.89
N LEU A 67 0.47 -12.32 -10.73
CA LEU A 67 1.31 -11.47 -9.89
C LEU A 67 0.96 -9.98 -10.03
N GLN A 68 0.01 -9.49 -9.25
CA GLN A 68 -0.28 -8.08 -9.12
C GLN A 68 0.28 -7.62 -7.79
N HIS A 69 1.30 -6.76 -7.87
CA HIS A 69 1.83 -6.05 -6.72
C HIS A 69 0.70 -5.44 -5.91
N CYS A 70 0.87 -5.40 -4.59
CA CYS A 70 -0.08 -4.71 -3.72
C CYS A 70 -0.37 -3.31 -4.27
N PHE A 71 -1.65 -3.01 -4.52
CA PHE A 71 -2.04 -1.73 -5.11
C PHE A 71 -1.59 -0.54 -4.26
N LEU A 72 -1.52 -0.68 -2.94
CA LEU A 72 -1.15 0.41 -2.05
C LEU A 72 0.35 0.49 -1.80
N CYS A 73 0.99 -0.62 -1.41
CA CYS A 73 2.38 -0.58 -0.95
C CYS A 73 3.40 -1.13 -1.93
N LEU A 74 2.98 -1.60 -3.12
CA LEU A 74 3.88 -2.21 -4.12
C LEU A 74 4.77 -3.30 -3.51
N ASP A 75 4.18 -4.09 -2.61
CA ASP A 75 4.80 -5.19 -1.85
C ASP A 75 5.87 -4.78 -0.83
N ILE A 76 6.12 -3.49 -0.61
CA ILE A 76 7.07 -2.99 0.42
C ILE A 76 6.76 -3.56 1.79
N LEU A 77 5.48 -3.56 2.17
CA LEU A 77 5.04 -4.07 3.47
C LEU A 77 4.68 -5.57 3.45
N HIS A 78 5.14 -6.31 2.44
CA HIS A 78 4.92 -7.76 2.35
C HIS A 78 6.22 -8.49 2.02
N ARG A 79 6.78 -8.24 0.84
CA ARG A 79 8.02 -8.89 0.40
C ARG A 79 9.25 -8.31 1.08
N TYR A 80 9.28 -6.99 1.28
CA TYR A 80 10.46 -6.27 1.78
C TYR A 80 10.43 -6.05 3.30
N ILE A 81 9.68 -6.92 3.98
CA ILE A 81 9.74 -7.13 5.43
C ILE A 81 10.01 -8.61 5.76
N SER A 82 10.42 -9.41 4.77
CA SER A 82 10.71 -10.83 4.95
C SER A 82 12.06 -11.04 5.64
N ASP A 83 12.25 -12.21 6.26
CA ASP A 83 13.53 -12.58 6.86
C ASP A 83 14.63 -12.64 5.80
N GLU A 84 14.31 -13.09 4.59
CA GLU A 84 15.25 -13.11 3.46
C GLU A 84 15.74 -11.70 3.11
N PHE A 85 14.87 -10.70 3.16
CA PHE A 85 15.25 -9.31 2.90
C PHE A 85 16.12 -8.74 4.04
N ILE A 86 15.82 -9.08 5.29
CA ILE A 86 16.65 -8.69 6.44
C ILE A 86 18.06 -9.28 6.32
N GLN A 87 18.17 -10.55 5.95
CA GLN A 87 19.45 -11.20 5.72
C GLN A 87 20.25 -10.53 4.60
N GLN A 88 19.59 -10.07 3.54
CA GLN A 88 20.26 -9.29 2.47
C GLN A 88 20.81 -7.96 3.02
N ILE A 89 20.04 -7.23 3.83
CA ILE A 89 20.51 -6.00 4.47
C ILE A 89 21.74 -6.27 5.34
N LYS A 90 21.68 -7.32 6.18
CA LYS A 90 22.81 -7.73 7.02
C LYS A 90 24.06 -8.04 6.20
N GLN A 91 23.91 -8.83 5.14
CA GLN A 91 25.02 -9.18 4.26
C GLN A 91 25.66 -7.95 3.62
N VAL A 92 24.84 -7.01 3.15
CA VAL A 92 25.34 -5.74 2.58
C VAL A 92 26.05 -4.91 3.65
N ALA A 93 25.47 -4.75 4.84
CA ALA A 93 26.07 -3.99 5.93
C ALA A 93 27.43 -4.59 6.36
N GLN A 94 27.52 -5.92 6.47
CA GLN A 94 28.74 -6.64 6.84
C GLN A 94 29.79 -6.71 5.73
N SER A 95 29.39 -6.54 4.47
CA SER A 95 30.32 -6.48 3.35
C SER A 95 31.10 -5.16 3.29
N THR A 96 30.65 -4.14 4.04
CA THR A 96 31.38 -2.88 4.17
C THR A 96 32.61 -3.07 5.05
N THR A 97 33.71 -2.37 4.77
CA THR A 97 34.91 -2.37 5.62
C THR A 97 34.75 -1.50 6.88
N ILE A 98 33.54 -1.03 7.16
CA ILE A 98 33.24 -0.06 8.21
C ILE A 98 32.69 -0.83 9.40
N ASP A 99 33.38 -0.77 10.54
CA ASP A 99 32.78 -1.18 11.80
C ASP A 99 31.86 -0.05 12.30
N PHE A 100 30.66 -0.41 12.75
CA PHE A 100 29.67 0.54 13.23
C PHE A 100 29.07 0.07 14.54
N GLN A 101 28.84 1.02 15.46
CA GLN A 101 28.27 0.76 16.77
C GLN A 101 26.75 0.95 16.80
N THR A 102 26.23 1.86 15.98
CA THR A 102 24.80 2.13 15.82
C THR A 102 24.50 2.28 14.34
N PHE A 103 23.23 2.25 13.96
CA PHE A 103 22.83 2.51 12.58
C PHE A 103 21.57 3.38 12.49
N CYS A 104 21.37 4.04 11.37
CA CYS A 104 20.11 4.66 10.98
C CYS A 104 19.62 4.06 9.65
N CYS A 105 18.33 4.20 9.36
CA CYS A 105 17.72 3.68 8.13
C CYS A 105 17.08 4.82 7.35
N ASN A 106 17.54 5.01 6.12
CA ASN A 106 16.91 5.92 5.19
C ASN A 106 16.23 5.16 4.06
N LEU A 107 14.98 5.56 3.81
CA LEU A 107 14.10 4.91 2.84
C LEU A 107 13.75 5.92 1.77
N THR A 108 14.07 5.56 0.54
CA THR A 108 13.61 6.22 -0.68
C THR A 108 12.52 5.36 -1.30
N LEU A 109 11.33 5.95 -1.43
CA LEU A 109 10.12 5.30 -1.91
C LEU A 109 9.82 5.75 -3.35
N PRO A 110 9.27 4.89 -4.22
CA PRO A 110 8.91 5.26 -5.58
C PRO A 110 7.74 6.25 -5.58
N MET A 111 7.75 7.20 -6.51
CA MET A 111 6.77 8.29 -6.56
C MET A 111 5.34 7.80 -6.75
N ASN A 112 5.16 6.62 -7.36
CA ASN A 112 3.87 5.96 -7.53
C ASN A 112 3.11 5.76 -6.23
N LEU A 113 3.83 5.58 -5.11
CA LEU A 113 3.18 5.40 -3.82
C LEU A 113 2.44 6.65 -3.38
N PHE A 114 2.96 7.84 -3.67
CA PHE A 114 2.26 9.09 -3.36
C PHE A 114 1.00 9.24 -4.22
N ILE A 115 1.05 8.84 -5.49
CA ILE A 115 -0.13 8.85 -6.37
C ILE A 115 -1.20 7.89 -5.85
N ARG A 116 -0.80 6.68 -5.47
CA ARG A 116 -1.68 5.64 -4.92
C ARG A 116 -2.26 6.04 -3.57
N HIS A 117 -1.47 6.71 -2.73
CA HIS A 117 -1.92 7.26 -1.45
C HIS A 117 -2.94 8.38 -1.65
N ALA A 118 -2.69 9.32 -2.56
CA ALA A 118 -3.65 10.38 -2.91
C ALA A 118 -4.94 9.81 -3.51
N TYR A 119 -4.83 8.77 -4.36
CA TYR A 119 -5.99 8.04 -4.87
C TYR A 119 -6.77 7.38 -3.74
N LEU A 120 -6.10 6.69 -2.81
CA LEU A 120 -6.75 6.08 -1.65
C LEU A 120 -7.48 7.13 -0.82
N LEU A 121 -6.85 8.26 -0.52
CA LEU A 121 -7.49 9.35 0.21
C LEU A 121 -8.77 9.79 -0.49
N LYS A 122 -8.70 10.14 -1.78
CA LYS A 122 -9.89 10.55 -2.55
C LYS A 122 -10.96 9.47 -2.62
N PHE A 123 -10.56 8.22 -2.74
CA PHE A 123 -11.45 7.08 -2.74
C PHE A 123 -12.18 6.95 -1.40
N LEU A 124 -11.45 6.92 -0.27
CA LEU A 124 -12.05 6.83 1.05
C LEU A 124 -12.90 8.07 1.35
N THR A 125 -12.45 9.28 1.00
CA THR A 125 -13.24 10.50 1.20
C THR A 125 -14.59 10.43 0.49
N LYS A 126 -14.59 9.90 -0.74
CA LYS A 126 -15.81 9.77 -1.54
C LYS A 126 -16.81 8.78 -0.92
N PHE A 127 -16.34 7.73 -0.28
CA PHE A 127 -17.20 6.60 0.12
C PHE A 127 -17.48 6.50 1.62
N ILE A 128 -16.57 6.99 2.46
CA ILE A 128 -16.69 6.93 3.93
C ILE A 128 -17.05 8.32 4.49
N GLY A 129 -16.87 9.39 3.70
CA GLY A 129 -17.02 10.77 4.16
C GLY A 129 -15.67 11.34 4.59
N GLU A 130 -15.64 12.21 5.61
CA GLU A 130 -14.42 12.93 5.99
C GLU A 130 -13.26 11.96 6.33
N CYS A 131 -12.26 11.92 5.44
CA CYS A 131 -11.00 11.22 5.61
C CYS A 131 -9.90 12.24 5.39
N ASN A 132 -9.04 12.42 6.38
CA ASN A 132 -7.89 13.31 6.31
C ASN A 132 -6.63 12.50 5.96
N GLU A 133 -5.65 13.18 5.37
CA GLU A 133 -4.35 12.57 5.06
C GLU A 133 -3.67 11.97 6.29
N LYS A 134 -3.86 12.60 7.47
CA LYS A 134 -3.32 12.12 8.75
C LYS A 134 -3.93 10.79 9.22
N ASP A 135 -5.11 10.45 8.70
CA ASP A 135 -5.80 9.21 9.04
C ASP A 135 -5.28 8.03 8.21
N LEU A 136 -4.49 8.32 7.17
CA LEU A 136 -3.90 7.30 6.32
C LEU A 136 -2.48 6.91 6.79
N PRO A 137 -2.21 5.60 6.91
CA PRO A 137 -0.88 5.14 7.27
C PRO A 137 0.16 5.48 6.17
N ILE A 138 1.27 6.07 6.60
CA ILE A 138 2.43 6.37 5.75
C ILE A 138 3.29 5.10 5.62
N ILE A 139 3.50 4.62 4.38
CA ILE A 139 4.21 3.36 4.13
C ILE A 139 5.63 3.36 4.73
N LYS A 140 6.33 4.50 4.67
CA LYS A 140 7.67 4.66 5.25
C LYS A 140 7.67 4.37 6.75
N ASP A 141 6.70 4.90 7.47
CA ASP A 141 6.58 4.74 8.92
C ASP A 141 6.16 3.33 9.28
N GLN A 142 5.22 2.75 8.53
CA GLN A 142 4.81 1.36 8.72
C GLN A 142 5.97 0.39 8.49
N TRP A 143 6.80 0.61 7.47
CA TRP A 143 7.98 -0.20 7.24
C TRP A 143 8.95 -0.07 8.41
N ARG A 144 9.22 1.14 8.89
CA ARG A 144 10.12 1.38 10.05
C ARG A 144 9.63 0.65 11.30
N ASN A 145 8.35 0.80 11.63
CA ASN A 145 7.75 0.13 12.80
C ASN A 145 7.87 -1.40 12.74
N LEU A 146 7.87 -1.98 11.54
CA LEU A 146 7.97 -3.43 11.35
C LEU A 146 9.41 -3.94 11.27
N MET A 147 10.37 -3.08 10.96
CA MET A 147 11.71 -3.49 10.54
C MET A 147 12.82 -3.04 11.48
N ILE A 148 12.69 -1.91 12.16
CA ILE A 148 13.79 -1.37 12.97
C ILE A 148 14.19 -2.36 14.06
N ASP A 149 13.26 -2.82 14.89
CA ASP A 149 13.55 -3.76 15.98
C ASP A 149 14.17 -5.07 15.47
N ARG A 150 13.69 -5.56 14.32
CA ARG A 150 14.23 -6.78 13.68
C ARG A 150 15.62 -6.57 13.12
N LEU A 151 15.91 -5.39 12.59
CA LEU A 151 17.25 -5.04 12.14
C LEU A 151 18.21 -4.86 13.32
N GLU A 152 17.76 -4.29 14.44
CA GLU A 152 18.57 -4.22 15.66
C GLU A 152 18.94 -5.63 16.16
N GLU A 153 17.96 -6.53 16.17
CA GLU A 153 18.17 -7.92 16.55
C GLU A 153 19.14 -8.63 15.59
N GLU A 154 18.98 -8.45 14.29
CA GLU A 154 19.80 -9.16 13.30
C GLU A 154 21.24 -8.62 13.23
N LEU A 155 21.39 -7.29 13.27
CA LEU A 155 22.69 -6.61 13.21
C LEU A 155 23.44 -6.62 14.54
N LYS A 156 22.74 -6.90 15.65
CA LYS A 156 23.29 -6.81 17.02
C LYS A 156 23.87 -5.42 17.31
N ARG A 157 23.19 -4.38 16.83
CA ARG A 157 23.53 -2.95 16.99
C ARG A 157 22.23 -2.17 17.21
N PRO A 158 22.20 -1.14 18.07
CA PRO A 158 21.01 -0.31 18.25
C PRO A 158 20.79 0.69 17.10
N TYR A 159 19.54 1.02 16.86
CA TYR A 159 19.10 2.08 15.98
C TYR A 159 19.26 3.45 16.66
N GLN A 160 19.84 4.40 15.94
CA GLN A 160 19.94 5.80 16.35
C GLN A 160 19.66 6.70 15.16
N ILE A 161 18.75 7.68 15.32
CA ILE A 161 18.32 8.57 14.23
C ILE A 161 19.51 9.37 13.65
N ASP A 162 20.46 9.74 14.51
CA ASP A 162 21.66 10.51 14.23
C ASP A 162 22.91 9.64 14.07
N SER A 163 22.74 8.33 13.84
CA SER A 163 23.87 7.43 13.61
C SER A 163 24.67 7.87 12.38
N PRO A 164 26.02 7.85 12.45
CA PRO A 164 26.88 8.11 11.30
C PRO A 164 26.86 6.97 10.27
N PHE A 165 26.34 5.79 10.61
CA PHE A 165 26.22 4.66 9.70
C PHE A 165 24.78 4.57 9.17
N GLU A 166 24.58 4.90 7.89
CA GLU A 166 23.27 4.95 7.27
C GLU A 166 23.03 3.76 6.33
N ILE A 167 22.02 2.96 6.65
CA ILE A 167 21.50 1.93 5.76
C ILE A 167 20.49 2.59 4.81
N ASN A 168 20.93 2.79 3.57
CA ASN A 168 20.13 3.41 2.52
C ASN A 168 19.38 2.34 1.71
N ILE A 169 18.06 2.34 1.80
CA ILE A 169 17.18 1.41 1.07
C ILE A 169 16.38 2.19 0.04
N THR A 170 16.63 1.90 -1.24
CA THR A 170 15.92 2.52 -2.36
C THR A 170 14.99 1.52 -3.00
N PHE A 171 13.70 1.83 -3.01
CA PHE A 171 12.68 1.06 -3.71
C PHE A 171 12.41 1.70 -5.06
N GLU A 172 12.57 0.92 -6.12
CA GLU A 172 12.26 1.34 -7.49
C GLU A 172 11.06 0.55 -8.01
N PHE A 173 10.22 1.21 -8.80
CA PHE A 173 9.10 0.56 -9.46
C PHE A 173 9.20 0.75 -10.97
N ASN A 174 9.45 -0.32 -11.72
CA ASN A 174 9.76 -0.23 -13.15
C ASN A 174 8.68 0.43 -14.03
N LYS A 175 7.42 0.53 -13.55
CA LYS A 175 6.33 1.24 -14.24
C LYS A 175 6.15 2.69 -13.77
N GLU A 176 7.08 3.21 -12.99
CA GLU A 176 7.06 4.57 -12.45
C GLU A 176 6.93 5.62 -13.55
N ASN A 177 7.66 5.43 -14.65
CA ASN A 177 7.62 6.32 -15.79
C ASN A 177 6.23 6.41 -16.45
N GLU A 178 5.41 5.36 -16.45
CA GLU A 178 4.09 5.39 -17.10
C GLU A 178 3.08 6.26 -16.34
N GLU A 179 2.93 6.02 -15.03
CA GLU A 179 2.02 6.79 -14.18
C GLU A 179 2.47 8.26 -14.05
N LEU A 180 3.78 8.50 -13.95
CA LEU A 180 4.33 9.87 -13.91
C LEU A 180 4.17 10.59 -15.25
N ASN A 181 4.39 9.90 -16.37
CA ASN A 181 4.18 10.49 -17.69
C ASN A 181 2.70 10.83 -17.92
N PHE A 182 1.76 10.03 -17.41
CA PHE A 182 0.35 10.37 -17.41
C PHE A 182 0.09 11.69 -16.67
N LEU A 183 0.61 11.85 -15.45
CA LEU A 183 0.46 13.09 -14.68
C LEU A 183 1.09 14.31 -15.37
N ARG A 184 2.28 14.13 -15.97
CA ARG A 184 2.95 15.19 -16.75
C ARG A 184 2.07 15.64 -17.92
N LYS A 185 1.55 14.72 -18.73
CA LYS A 185 0.65 15.02 -19.85
C LYS A 185 -0.60 15.78 -19.38
N PHE A 186 -1.18 15.37 -18.24
CA PHE A 186 -2.35 16.04 -17.67
C PHE A 186 -2.06 17.48 -17.22
N ARG A 187 -0.86 17.73 -16.66
CA ARG A 187 -0.42 19.08 -16.28
C ARG A 187 -0.26 20.00 -17.50
N TYR A 188 0.32 19.51 -18.59
CA TYR A 188 0.50 20.29 -19.81
C TYR A 188 -0.81 20.60 -20.54
N ALA A 189 -1.77 19.66 -20.53
CA ALA A 189 -3.09 19.89 -21.11
C ALA A 189 -3.89 21.00 -20.38
N ASN A 190 -3.66 21.18 -19.07
CA ASN A 190 -4.38 22.14 -18.25
C ASN A 190 -3.59 23.44 -17.94
N ASN A 191 -2.33 23.56 -18.40
CA ASN A 191 -1.52 24.77 -18.28
C ASN A 191 -0.54 24.88 -19.46
N PRO A 192 -0.99 25.39 -20.62
CA PRO A 192 -0.18 25.49 -21.84
C PRO A 192 0.99 26.50 -21.74
N LYS A 193 1.06 27.32 -20.67
CA LYS A 193 2.12 28.32 -20.45
C LYS A 193 3.46 27.75 -19.94
N LEU A 194 3.59 26.43 -19.87
CA LEU A 194 4.80 25.73 -19.39
C LEU A 194 5.48 24.90 -20.51
N GLN A 195 5.14 25.16 -21.77
CA GLN A 195 5.84 24.62 -22.95
C GLN A 195 7.08 25.45 -23.28
#